data_AF-A0A7C3ACG9-F1
#
_entry.id   AF-A0A7C3ACG9-F1
#
_cell.length_a   1.000
_cell.length_b   1.000
_cell.length_c   1.000
_cell.angle_alpha   90.00
_cell.angle_beta   90.00
_cell.angle_gamma   90.00
#
_symmetry.space_group_name_H-M   'P 1'
#
loop_
_entity.id
_entity.type
_entity.pdbx_description
1 polymer ?
#
loop_
_entity_poly.entity_id
_entity_poly.type
_entity_poly.pdbx_seq_one_letter_code
_entity_poly.pdbx_strand_id
1 'polypeptide(L)'
;MDPATASQLHSTSTPRTRLPGASSVYSIACRREASTRPSPSSTRRRMSSMRSAAALSLSRKSASGCCVVIICFRLRLGLWLCNGKLEAVDSPSYCVLRSVSCVGPFVNVQKVLILGVTASGKGRLGFDLARRLDGEILSIDSMKVYRRMDIGTAKPSAERRREVAYHLIDVVEPSESFSVAAFLERANRAVADILARGRPVIGVGGTALYIKALLYGLFDGPGSDETIRNELRQRAQAEGPARLHAELAAVDPAAADRINPNDIRRTIRAIEVYRLTGRPISSFQTQFDAGLAHRGDSSTENTSAFSVAKPTTDGWTLIGLRRDKAEESHRINARTRKMVESGLVDEVRALLAEDRPLSQQARAAIGYAEVIEHLAGRLTLDEALEQIKINTRRLAKGQRTWFKTFGNVHWLDVAGDESPEHVLSRAESLLFQTK
;
A
#
# COMPACT_ATOMS: atom_id res chain seq x y z
N MET A 1 -36.57 9.85 56.43
CA MET A 1 -37.99 10.14 56.16
C MET A 1 -38.26 9.75 54.72
N ASP A 2 -39.34 9.03 54.50
CA ASP A 2 -39.70 8.30 53.27
C ASP A 2 -41.18 7.87 53.44
N PRO A 3 -42.00 7.59 52.40
CA PRO A 3 -41.96 7.95 50.97
C PRO A 3 -43.31 8.60 50.51
N ALA A 4 -43.69 8.41 49.23
CA ALA A 4 -45.03 8.61 48.61
C ALA A 4 -45.45 10.07 48.33
N THR A 5 -46.29 10.38 47.32
CA THR A 5 -47.33 9.60 46.58
C THR A 5 -47.31 10.01 45.09
N ALA A 6 -47.21 9.12 44.08
CA ALA A 6 -48.29 8.37 43.37
C ALA A 6 -49.44 9.25 42.81
N SER A 7 -50.16 8.97 41.71
CA SER A 7 -50.15 7.94 40.63
C SER A 7 -50.87 8.56 39.38
N GLN A 8 -51.31 7.93 38.27
CA GLN A 8 -51.51 6.56 37.74
C GLN A 8 -51.43 6.68 36.18
N LEU A 9 -50.69 5.84 35.45
CA LEU A 9 -51.18 4.69 34.65
C LEU A 9 -52.47 4.88 33.83
N HIS A 10 -52.34 4.75 32.50
CA HIS A 10 -53.27 3.94 31.70
C HIS A 10 -52.59 3.38 30.44
N SER A 11 -53.35 2.76 29.53
CA SER A 11 -52.87 1.56 28.82
C SER A 11 -53.59 1.25 27.49
N THR A 12 -52.86 0.60 26.56
CA THR A 12 -53.34 0.05 25.26
C THR A 12 -53.72 1.11 24.20
N SER A 13 -53.86 0.82 22.90
CA SER A 13 -53.90 -0.45 22.14
C SER A 13 -53.31 -0.32 20.72
N THR A 14 -53.10 -1.45 20.04
CA THR A 14 -52.83 -1.53 18.57
C THR A 14 -54.13 -1.57 17.76
N PRO A 15 -54.05 -1.30 16.45
CA PRO A 15 -54.76 -2.17 15.49
C PRO A 15 -53.86 -2.67 14.33
N ARG A 16 -54.46 -3.45 13.42
CA ARG A 16 -53.79 -4.28 12.40
C ARG A 16 -54.46 -4.12 11.01
N THR A 17 -53.73 -4.46 9.94
CA THR A 17 -54.21 -4.64 8.53
C THR A 17 -54.64 -3.36 7.76
N ARG A 18 -54.65 -3.32 6.41
CA ARG A 18 -54.51 -4.38 5.38
C ARG A 18 -53.82 -3.89 4.07
N LEU A 19 -53.33 -4.84 3.25
CA LEU A 19 -52.83 -4.72 1.86
C LEU A 19 -53.99 -4.53 0.83
N PRO A 20 -53.78 -3.98 -0.40
CA PRO A 20 -53.03 -4.61 -1.53
C PRO A 20 -52.10 -3.66 -2.33
N GLY A 21 -51.23 -4.11 -3.26
CA GLY A 21 -50.81 -5.48 -3.64
C GLY A 21 -50.21 -5.56 -5.07
N ALA A 22 -49.33 -6.54 -5.33
CA ALA A 22 -48.78 -6.95 -6.66
C ALA A 22 -47.92 -5.89 -7.42
N SER A 23 -46.81 -6.16 -8.10
CA SER A 23 -45.95 -7.36 -8.33
C SER A 23 -44.47 -6.84 -8.48
N SER A 24 -43.41 -7.60 -8.80
CA SER A 24 -43.21 -9.01 -9.19
C SER A 24 -41.77 -9.46 -8.84
N VAL A 25 -41.50 -10.77 -8.81
CA VAL A 25 -40.14 -11.34 -8.68
C VAL A 25 -40.03 -12.61 -9.52
N TYR A 26 -38.99 -12.72 -10.37
CA TYR A 26 -38.61 -13.97 -11.03
C TYR A 26 -37.40 -14.61 -10.35
N SER A 27 -37.56 -15.85 -9.92
CA SER A 27 -36.47 -16.74 -9.51
C SER A 27 -36.77 -18.14 -10.06
N ILE A 28 -35.85 -18.70 -10.84
CA ILE A 28 -35.99 -20.03 -11.43
C ILE A 28 -34.87 -20.92 -10.88
N ALA A 29 -35.23 -21.74 -9.89
CA ALA A 29 -34.42 -22.88 -9.47
C ALA A 29 -34.92 -24.13 -10.20
N CYS A 30 -34.14 -24.64 -11.16
CA CYS A 30 -34.50 -25.88 -11.86
C CYS A 30 -34.06 -27.11 -11.06
N ARG A 31 -34.94 -28.12 -10.98
CA ARG A 31 -34.77 -29.30 -10.11
C ARG A 31 -34.15 -30.48 -10.91
N ARG A 32 -33.54 -31.42 -10.19
CA ARG A 32 -33.04 -32.68 -10.78
C ARG A 32 -34.18 -33.53 -11.37
N GLU A 33 -33.90 -34.15 -12.51
CA GLU A 33 -34.48 -35.45 -12.88
C GLU A 33 -33.35 -36.47 -13.14
N ALA A 34 -33.65 -37.77 -12.98
CA ALA A 34 -32.67 -38.84 -13.13
C ALA A 34 -33.34 -40.12 -13.66
N SER A 35 -33.02 -40.48 -14.90
CA SER A 35 -33.51 -41.65 -15.64
C SER A 35 -32.67 -41.75 -16.93
N THR A 36 -32.20 -42.90 -17.44
CA THR A 36 -32.10 -44.29 -16.95
C THR A 36 -30.86 -44.93 -17.61
N ARG A 37 -30.32 -46.04 -17.05
CA ARG A 37 -29.36 -46.89 -17.76
C ARG A 37 -30.08 -47.95 -18.61
N PRO A 38 -29.46 -48.39 -19.72
CA PRO A 38 -29.30 -49.81 -19.96
C PRO A 38 -27.84 -50.27 -19.86
N SER A 39 -27.61 -51.59 -19.90
CA SER A 39 -26.33 -52.27 -19.64
C SER A 39 -25.65 -52.77 -20.94
N PRO A 40 -24.42 -53.35 -20.90
CA PRO A 40 -23.57 -53.49 -22.09
C PRO A 40 -23.74 -54.81 -22.86
N SER A 41 -23.38 -54.80 -24.14
CA SER A 41 -23.08 -55.99 -24.94
C SER A 41 -21.87 -55.78 -25.84
N SER A 42 -21.12 -56.84 -26.09
CA SER A 42 -19.85 -56.86 -26.82
C SER A 42 -19.98 -56.67 -28.33
N THR A 43 -18.91 -56.18 -28.98
CA THR A 43 -18.29 -56.84 -30.16
C THR A 43 -16.91 -56.24 -30.42
N ARG A 44 -15.89 -57.09 -30.62
CA ARG A 44 -14.59 -56.68 -31.18
C ARG A 44 -14.68 -56.63 -32.71
N ARG A 45 -14.21 -55.55 -33.34
CA ARG A 45 -13.54 -55.62 -34.65
C ARG A 45 -12.23 -54.81 -34.62
N ARG A 46 -11.29 -55.22 -35.46
CA ARG A 46 -9.91 -54.71 -35.57
C ARG A 46 -9.63 -54.43 -37.06
N MET A 47 -8.55 -53.69 -37.35
CA MET A 47 -8.05 -53.37 -38.71
C MET A 47 -8.90 -52.34 -39.50
N SER A 48 -8.33 -51.50 -40.39
CA SER A 48 -6.93 -51.02 -40.51
C SER A 48 -6.80 -49.88 -41.54
N SER A 49 -5.87 -48.96 -41.28
CA SER A 49 -5.10 -48.13 -42.24
C SER A 49 -5.82 -47.09 -43.14
N MET A 50 -4.98 -46.20 -43.72
CA MET A 50 -5.26 -45.12 -44.69
C MET A 50 -6.04 -43.87 -44.21
N ARG A 51 -5.72 -42.64 -44.67
CA ARG A 51 -4.42 -42.02 -45.02
C ARG A 51 -4.60 -40.48 -45.11
N SER A 52 -3.52 -39.73 -44.88
CA SER A 52 -3.25 -38.31 -45.18
C SER A 52 -4.42 -37.33 -45.42
N ALA A 53 -4.58 -36.34 -44.54
CA ALA A 53 -5.13 -35.02 -44.87
C ALA A 53 -3.98 -34.01 -45.01
N ALA A 54 -3.98 -33.18 -46.05
CA ALA A 54 -2.86 -32.28 -46.35
C ALA A 54 -2.92 -30.97 -45.56
N ALA A 55 -1.81 -30.61 -44.90
CA ALA A 55 -1.64 -29.30 -44.26
C ALA A 55 -1.01 -28.30 -45.24
N LEU A 56 -1.77 -27.28 -45.65
CA LEU A 56 -1.29 -26.20 -46.50
C LEU A 56 -0.64 -25.09 -45.65
N SER A 57 0.69 -25.13 -45.53
CA SER A 57 1.46 -24.08 -44.87
C SER A 57 1.69 -22.90 -45.81
N LEU A 58 1.03 -21.77 -45.55
CA LEU A 58 1.27 -20.49 -46.23
C LEU A 58 2.02 -19.53 -45.32
N SER A 59 3.35 -19.69 -45.26
CA SER A 59 4.22 -18.74 -44.57
C SER A 59 4.48 -17.51 -45.42
N ARG A 60 4.07 -16.33 -44.94
CA ARG A 60 4.59 -15.03 -45.40
C ARG A 60 5.28 -14.35 -44.21
N LYS A 61 6.56 -14.02 -44.37
CA LYS A 61 7.31 -13.24 -43.38
C LYS A 61 6.80 -11.80 -43.35
N SER A 62 6.36 -11.32 -42.19
CA SER A 62 6.31 -9.89 -41.87
C SER A 62 7.68 -9.44 -41.34
N ALA A 63 8.02 -8.16 -41.51
CA ALA A 63 9.22 -7.56 -40.92
C ALA A 63 9.09 -7.33 -39.40
N SER A 64 7.89 -7.50 -38.83
CA SER A 64 7.64 -7.59 -37.39
C SER A 64 7.50 -9.06 -36.97
N GLY A 65 8.39 -9.51 -36.08
CA GLY A 65 8.57 -10.93 -35.74
C GLY A 65 7.46 -11.56 -34.90
N CYS A 66 6.29 -11.81 -35.50
CA CYS A 66 5.15 -12.43 -34.83
C CYS A 66 4.65 -13.67 -35.59
N CYS A 67 4.98 -14.86 -35.09
CA CYS A 67 4.49 -16.13 -35.66
C CYS A 67 3.09 -16.47 -35.14
N VAL A 68 2.05 -16.05 -35.88
CA VAL A 68 0.67 -16.47 -35.62
C VAL A 68 0.42 -17.83 -36.29
N VAL A 69 0.43 -18.91 -35.50
CA VAL A 69 0.08 -20.26 -35.98
C VAL A 69 -1.44 -20.46 -35.84
N ILE A 70 -2.17 -20.23 -36.94
CA ILE A 70 -3.61 -20.50 -37.00
C ILE A 70 -3.82 -21.95 -37.46
N ILE A 71 -4.42 -22.78 -36.61
CA ILE A 71 -4.75 -24.18 -36.93
C ILE A 71 -6.25 -24.28 -37.26
N CYS A 72 -6.58 -24.31 -38.55
CA CYS A 72 -7.96 -24.47 -39.03
C CYS A 72 -8.23 -25.91 -39.49
N PHE A 73 -9.13 -26.62 -38.79
CA PHE A 73 -9.66 -27.90 -39.25
C PHE A 73 -10.94 -27.70 -40.07
N ARG A 74 -10.91 -28.08 -41.35
CA ARG A 74 -12.10 -28.09 -42.21
C ARG A 74 -12.97 -29.31 -41.92
N LEU A 75 -13.98 -29.14 -41.05
CA LEU A 75 -15.01 -30.16 -40.85
C LEU A 75 -15.93 -30.26 -42.08
N ARG A 76 -16.48 -31.46 -42.32
CA ARG A 76 -17.13 -31.85 -43.59
C ARG A 76 -18.52 -31.25 -43.84
N LEU A 77 -18.92 -30.24 -43.06
CA LEU A 77 -20.27 -29.66 -42.99
C LEU A 77 -20.27 -28.11 -42.95
N GLY A 78 -19.22 -27.44 -43.44
CA GLY A 78 -19.20 -25.98 -43.66
C GLY A 78 -18.91 -25.10 -42.44
N LEU A 79 -19.01 -25.63 -41.22
CA LEU A 79 -18.70 -24.91 -39.99
C LEU A 79 -17.20 -24.65 -39.80
N TRP A 80 -16.85 -23.45 -39.36
CA TRP A 80 -15.53 -23.07 -38.87
C TRP A 80 -15.51 -23.06 -37.34
N LEU A 81 -14.34 -23.27 -36.74
CA LEU A 81 -14.18 -23.38 -35.29
C LEU A 81 -13.02 -22.48 -34.85
N CYS A 82 -13.30 -21.51 -33.98
CA CYS A 82 -12.34 -20.50 -33.54
C CYS A 82 -12.39 -20.37 -32.01
N ASN A 83 -11.25 -20.55 -31.34
CA ASN A 83 -11.11 -20.52 -29.87
C ASN A 83 -12.23 -21.22 -29.07
N GLY A 84 -12.59 -22.45 -29.50
CA GLY A 84 -13.44 -23.34 -28.70
C GLY A 84 -14.96 -23.09 -28.76
N LYS A 85 -15.43 -22.17 -29.61
CA LYS A 85 -16.87 -22.02 -29.92
C LYS A 85 -17.18 -22.47 -31.36
N LEU A 86 -18.36 -23.07 -31.54
CA LEU A 86 -19.01 -23.16 -32.85
C LEU A 86 -19.89 -21.91 -33.02
N GLU A 87 -19.74 -21.24 -34.15
CA GLU A 87 -20.67 -20.22 -34.63
C GLU A 87 -20.97 -20.52 -36.10
N ALA A 88 -22.25 -20.40 -36.49
CA ALA A 88 -22.67 -20.52 -37.89
C ALA A 88 -22.56 -19.14 -38.54
N VAL A 89 -21.86 -19.05 -39.68
CA VAL A 89 -21.59 -17.78 -40.37
C VAL A 89 -21.98 -17.93 -41.84
N ASP A 90 -23.14 -17.39 -42.20
CA ASP A 90 -23.58 -17.29 -43.59
C ASP A 90 -23.01 -16.02 -44.24
N SER A 91 -22.23 -16.23 -45.31
CA SER A 91 -21.61 -15.22 -46.18
C SER A 91 -20.47 -14.35 -45.58
N PRO A 92 -19.50 -13.89 -46.40
CA PRO A 92 -18.35 -13.14 -45.92
C PRO A 92 -18.56 -11.62 -45.98
N SER A 93 -18.73 -10.96 -44.84
CA SER A 93 -18.63 -9.50 -44.74
C SER A 93 -18.17 -9.03 -43.36
N TYR A 94 -17.05 -8.29 -43.34
CA TYR A 94 -16.55 -7.46 -42.25
C TYR A 94 -16.71 -8.00 -40.81
N CYS A 95 -15.89 -8.99 -40.46
CA CYS A 95 -15.53 -9.20 -39.06
C CYS A 95 -14.71 -7.98 -38.57
N VAL A 96 -15.38 -7.03 -37.90
CA VAL A 96 -14.73 -5.84 -37.34
C VAL A 96 -13.89 -6.25 -36.13
N LEU A 97 -12.62 -6.55 -36.38
CA LEU A 97 -11.59 -6.66 -35.37
C LEU A 97 -11.43 -5.31 -34.64
N ARG A 98 -12.21 -5.11 -33.58
CA ARG A 98 -11.82 -4.18 -32.50
C ARG A 98 -10.39 -4.55 -32.10
N SER A 99 -9.50 -3.58 -32.15
CA SER A 99 -8.08 -3.79 -31.90
C SER A 99 -7.85 -4.32 -30.48
N VAL A 100 -7.69 -5.63 -30.36
CA VAL A 100 -7.05 -6.24 -29.20
C VAL A 100 -5.59 -5.78 -29.28
N SER A 101 -5.28 -4.69 -28.59
CA SER A 101 -3.90 -4.21 -28.46
C SER A 101 -3.05 -5.36 -27.94
N CYS A 102 -2.13 -5.84 -28.76
CA CYS A 102 -1.26 -6.95 -28.40
C CYS A 102 -0.47 -6.57 -27.15
N VAL A 103 -0.91 -7.07 -25.99
CA VAL A 103 -0.19 -6.92 -24.73
C VAL A 103 1.20 -7.51 -24.95
N GLY A 104 2.23 -6.72 -24.61
CA GLY A 104 3.63 -7.11 -24.78
C GLY A 104 3.98 -8.37 -23.98
N PRO A 105 5.22 -8.88 -24.11
CA PRO A 105 5.63 -10.10 -23.43
C PRO A 105 5.38 -9.99 -21.92
N PHE A 106 4.43 -10.80 -21.41
CA PHE A 106 3.99 -10.74 -20.03
C PHE A 106 5.19 -10.84 -19.08
N VAL A 107 5.49 -9.75 -18.38
CA VAL A 107 6.38 -9.72 -17.23
C VAL A 107 5.49 -9.76 -15.99
N ASN A 108 5.72 -10.75 -15.13
CA ASN A 108 4.85 -11.02 -13.99
C ASN A 108 5.17 -10.07 -12.82
N VAL A 109 4.97 -8.78 -13.03
CA VAL A 109 5.26 -7.69 -12.08
C VAL A 109 4.22 -7.69 -10.96
N GLN A 110 4.36 -8.61 -9.99
CA GLN A 110 3.36 -8.78 -8.93
C GLN A 110 3.37 -7.66 -7.88
N LYS A 111 4.55 -7.10 -7.52
CA LYS A 111 4.66 -6.00 -6.54
C LYS A 111 5.75 -5.01 -6.94
N VAL A 112 5.41 -3.71 -7.00
CA VAL A 112 6.35 -2.61 -7.22
C VAL A 112 6.30 -1.66 -6.03
N LEU A 113 7.44 -1.27 -5.48
CA LEU A 113 7.55 -0.26 -4.43
C LEU A 113 8.19 1.01 -4.99
N ILE A 114 7.39 2.07 -5.17
CA ILE A 114 7.87 3.40 -5.53
C ILE A 114 8.12 4.21 -4.26
N LEU A 115 9.40 4.38 -3.94
CA LEU A 115 9.87 5.16 -2.79
C LEU A 115 10.49 6.50 -3.22
N GLY A 116 10.62 7.41 -2.25
CA GLY A 116 11.27 8.70 -2.47
C GLY A 116 10.82 9.74 -1.46
N VAL A 117 11.48 10.90 -1.48
CA VAL A 117 11.18 12.02 -0.59
C VAL A 117 9.77 12.58 -0.78
N THR A 118 9.29 13.40 0.16
CA THR A 118 8.18 14.32 -0.11
C THR A 118 8.47 15.19 -1.34
N ALA A 119 7.44 15.61 -2.07
CA ALA A 119 7.52 16.36 -3.33
C ALA A 119 8.25 15.72 -4.53
N SER A 120 8.90 14.54 -4.41
CA SER A 120 9.70 13.92 -5.50
C SER A 120 8.93 13.68 -6.82
N GLY A 121 7.63 13.42 -6.73
CA GLY A 121 6.78 12.98 -7.84
C GLY A 121 6.21 11.57 -7.68
N LYS A 122 6.64 10.80 -6.66
CA LYS A 122 6.24 9.37 -6.48
C LYS A 122 4.73 9.10 -6.53
N GLY A 123 3.90 10.03 -6.02
CA GLY A 123 2.44 9.92 -6.02
C GLY A 123 1.76 10.21 -7.37
N ARG A 124 2.51 10.74 -8.34
CA ARG A 124 2.09 10.75 -9.75
C ARG A 124 2.55 9.47 -10.44
N LEU A 125 3.85 9.14 -10.38
CA LEU A 125 4.38 7.92 -11.00
C LEU A 125 3.62 6.65 -10.57
N GLY A 126 3.29 6.49 -9.28
CA GLY A 126 2.54 5.33 -8.80
C GLY A 126 1.06 5.32 -9.19
N PHE A 127 0.46 6.47 -9.50
CA PHE A 127 -0.88 6.55 -10.08
C PHE A 127 -0.84 6.18 -11.57
N ASP A 128 0.05 6.83 -12.31
CA ASP A 128 0.23 6.64 -13.75
C ASP A 128 0.62 5.16 -14.05
N LEU A 129 1.50 4.55 -13.23
CA LEU A 129 1.88 3.14 -13.32
C LEU A 129 0.75 2.17 -12.93
N ALA A 130 -0.02 2.46 -11.88
CA ALA A 130 -1.15 1.61 -11.48
C ALA A 130 -2.24 1.58 -12.55
N ARG A 131 -2.61 2.74 -13.11
CA ARG A 131 -3.50 2.84 -14.29
C ARG A 131 -2.96 2.02 -15.47
N ARG A 132 -1.65 2.07 -15.70
CA ARG A 132 -0.98 1.42 -16.83
C ARG A 132 -0.89 -0.11 -16.71
N LEU A 133 -0.75 -0.65 -15.50
CA LEU A 133 -0.64 -2.08 -15.23
C LEU A 133 -1.97 -2.72 -14.74
N ASP A 134 -3.07 -1.97 -14.73
CA ASP A 134 -4.35 -2.33 -14.08
C ASP A 134 -4.18 -2.75 -12.60
N GLY A 135 -3.26 -2.09 -11.91
CA GLY A 135 -2.88 -2.36 -10.52
C GLY A 135 -3.71 -1.61 -9.48
N GLU A 136 -3.43 -1.91 -8.21
CA GLU A 136 -4.01 -1.23 -7.06
C GLU A 136 -2.89 -0.66 -6.17
N ILE A 137 -3.13 0.51 -5.58
CA ILE A 137 -2.09 1.25 -4.86
C ILE A 137 -2.13 0.95 -3.36
N LEU A 138 -1.00 0.55 -2.79
CA LEU A 138 -0.80 0.48 -1.35
C LEU A 138 -0.15 1.79 -0.85
N SER A 139 -0.87 2.56 -0.03
CA SER A 139 -0.33 3.79 0.58
C SER A 139 0.62 3.46 1.73
N ILE A 140 1.90 3.82 1.60
CA ILE A 140 2.94 3.56 2.60
C ILE A 140 3.37 4.90 3.22
N ASP A 141 2.40 5.52 3.90
CA ASP A 141 2.44 6.87 4.45
C ASP A 141 1.71 6.89 5.80
N SER A 142 2.36 7.43 6.83
CA SER A 142 1.87 7.40 8.22
C SER A 142 0.85 8.48 8.57
N MET A 143 0.50 9.37 7.62
CA MET A 143 -0.48 10.44 7.85
C MET A 143 -1.71 10.29 6.96
N LYS A 144 -1.57 9.74 5.75
CA LYS A 144 -2.70 9.48 4.83
C LYS A 144 -3.73 8.47 5.34
N VAL A 145 -3.38 7.72 6.39
CA VAL A 145 -4.27 6.78 7.08
C VAL A 145 -5.41 7.47 7.82
N TYR A 146 -5.23 8.73 8.26
CA TYR A 146 -6.22 9.45 9.06
C TYR A 146 -7.29 10.09 8.17
N ARG A 147 -8.56 9.79 8.48
CA ARG A 147 -9.74 10.39 7.87
C ARG A 147 -9.71 11.91 7.97
N ARG A 148 -10.26 12.62 6.98
CA ARG A 148 -10.45 14.10 6.98
C ARG A 148 -9.15 14.95 7.03
N MET A 149 -7.98 14.35 7.22
CA MET A 149 -6.66 14.98 7.05
C MET A 149 -6.20 14.88 5.58
N ASP A 150 -6.86 15.55 4.65
CA ASP A 150 -6.73 15.32 3.21
C ASP A 150 -5.72 16.26 2.51
N ILE A 151 -5.77 17.55 2.82
CA ILE A 151 -4.99 18.61 2.17
C ILE A 151 -3.54 18.59 2.63
N GLY A 152 -3.29 18.67 3.95
CA GLY A 152 -1.93 18.76 4.52
C GLY A 152 -1.10 17.49 4.28
N THR A 153 -1.74 16.32 4.29
CA THR A 153 -1.10 15.05 3.88
C THR A 153 -0.96 14.93 2.36
N ALA A 154 -1.79 15.65 1.61
CA ALA A 154 -2.00 15.55 0.17
C ALA A 154 -2.23 14.11 -0.28
N LYS A 155 -3.37 13.55 0.15
CA LYS A 155 -3.95 12.33 -0.43
C LYS A 155 -4.26 12.52 -1.92
N PRO A 156 -4.46 11.43 -2.69
CA PRO A 156 -5.04 11.51 -4.03
C PRO A 156 -6.43 12.17 -3.99
N SER A 157 -6.76 12.93 -5.05
CA SER A 157 -8.10 13.50 -5.26
C SER A 157 -9.16 12.41 -5.39
N ALA A 158 -10.43 12.74 -5.08
CA ALA A 158 -11.54 11.80 -5.23
C ALA A 158 -11.67 11.24 -6.66
N GLU A 159 -11.31 12.03 -7.67
CA GLU A 159 -11.17 11.60 -9.07
C GLU A 159 -10.16 10.45 -9.22
N ARG A 160 -8.92 10.61 -8.77
CA ARG A 160 -7.90 9.55 -8.83
C ARG A 160 -8.29 8.30 -8.03
N ARG A 161 -8.99 8.47 -6.91
CA ARG A 161 -9.52 7.35 -6.10
C ARG A 161 -10.70 6.62 -6.75
N ARG A 162 -11.39 7.22 -7.74
CA ARG A 162 -12.40 6.54 -8.57
C ARG A 162 -11.77 5.79 -9.75
N GLU A 163 -10.62 6.25 -10.25
CA GLU A 163 -9.92 5.61 -11.36
C GLU A 163 -9.03 4.43 -10.92
N VAL A 164 -8.33 4.58 -9.79
CA VAL A 164 -7.43 3.55 -9.24
C VAL A 164 -7.77 3.32 -7.76
N ALA A 165 -7.87 2.05 -7.36
CA ALA A 165 -8.10 1.69 -5.97
C ALA A 165 -6.88 2.04 -5.09
N TYR A 166 -7.13 2.69 -3.95
CA TYR A 166 -6.11 3.02 -2.95
C TYR A 166 -6.39 2.33 -1.62
N HIS A 167 -5.40 1.59 -1.12
CA HIS A 167 -5.40 0.91 0.16
C HIS A 167 -4.63 1.71 1.21
N LEU A 168 -5.02 1.58 2.48
CA LEU A 168 -4.45 2.31 3.63
C LEU A 168 -4.53 3.85 3.50
N ILE A 169 -5.65 4.33 2.99
CA ILE A 169 -6.08 5.73 3.07
C ILE A 169 -7.43 5.75 3.79
N ASP A 170 -7.64 6.70 4.71
CA ASP A 170 -8.89 6.84 5.48
C ASP A 170 -9.30 5.58 6.27
N VAL A 171 -8.31 4.93 6.89
CA VAL A 171 -8.47 3.66 7.63
C VAL A 171 -8.47 3.82 9.16
N VAL A 172 -8.28 5.04 9.68
CA VAL A 172 -8.17 5.41 11.11
C VAL A 172 -8.78 6.80 11.31
N GLU A 173 -9.35 7.10 12.49
CA GLU A 173 -9.81 8.45 12.82
C GLU A 173 -8.69 9.35 13.39
N PRO A 174 -8.70 10.68 13.17
CA PRO A 174 -7.65 11.58 13.66
C PRO A 174 -7.42 11.58 15.18
N SER A 175 -8.39 11.14 15.97
CA SER A 175 -8.29 10.98 17.43
C SER A 175 -7.70 9.64 17.89
N GLU A 176 -7.33 8.76 16.95
CA GLU A 176 -6.76 7.44 17.23
C GLU A 176 -5.24 7.40 16.97
N SER A 177 -4.55 6.43 17.57
CA SER A 177 -3.13 6.17 17.34
C SER A 177 -2.92 5.10 16.28
N PHE A 178 -2.09 5.37 15.26
CA PHE A 178 -1.66 4.35 14.30
C PHE A 178 -0.19 3.93 14.49
N SER A 179 0.04 2.62 14.57
CA SER A 179 1.36 2.01 14.84
C SER A 179 1.96 1.34 13.60
N VAL A 180 3.27 1.08 13.61
CA VAL A 180 3.92 0.32 12.51
C VAL A 180 3.46 -1.15 12.45
N ALA A 181 3.05 -1.74 13.57
CA ALA A 181 2.45 -3.08 13.59
C ALA A 181 1.05 -3.09 12.95
N ALA A 182 0.19 -2.13 13.30
CA ALA A 182 -1.13 -1.97 12.70
C ALA A 182 -1.06 -1.58 11.20
N PHE A 183 -0.01 -0.86 10.79
CA PHE A 183 0.33 -0.70 9.38
C PHE A 183 0.66 -2.05 8.73
N LEU A 184 1.58 -2.82 9.30
CA LEU A 184 2.09 -4.06 8.69
C LEU A 184 1.00 -5.14 8.55
N GLU A 185 0.16 -5.32 9.58
CA GLU A 185 -0.99 -6.23 9.54
C GLU A 185 -1.95 -5.88 8.39
N ARG A 186 -2.38 -4.62 8.32
CA ARG A 186 -3.34 -4.15 7.31
C ARG A 186 -2.72 -4.07 5.91
N ALA A 187 -1.42 -3.79 5.81
CA ALA A 187 -0.67 -3.82 4.56
C ALA A 187 -0.56 -5.25 4.01
N ASN A 188 -0.20 -6.22 4.84
CA ASN A 188 -0.10 -7.62 4.43
C ASN A 188 -1.46 -8.19 4.00
N ARG A 189 -2.55 -7.81 4.68
CA ARG A 189 -3.92 -8.15 4.26
C ARG A 189 -4.25 -7.55 2.89
N ALA A 190 -4.07 -6.23 2.72
CA ALA A 190 -4.31 -5.56 1.44
C ALA A 190 -3.47 -6.15 0.28
N VAL A 191 -2.18 -6.46 0.53
CA VAL A 191 -1.32 -7.14 -0.45
C VAL A 191 -1.89 -8.50 -0.86
N ALA A 192 -2.29 -9.33 0.11
CA ALA A 192 -2.91 -10.62 -0.18
C ALA A 192 -4.23 -10.47 -0.97
N ASP A 193 -5.09 -9.53 -0.58
CA ASP A 193 -6.38 -9.27 -1.21
C ASP A 193 -6.24 -8.81 -2.68
N ILE A 194 -5.28 -7.92 -2.97
CA ILE A 194 -4.99 -7.43 -4.34
C ILE A 194 -4.45 -8.57 -5.22
N LEU A 195 -3.49 -9.34 -4.71
CA LEU A 195 -2.89 -10.47 -5.44
C LEU A 195 -3.90 -11.60 -5.67
N ALA A 196 -4.83 -11.83 -4.74
CA ALA A 196 -5.94 -12.77 -4.91
C ALA A 196 -6.95 -12.34 -6.01
N ARG A 197 -7.01 -11.04 -6.35
CA ARG A 197 -7.73 -10.53 -7.53
C ARG A 197 -6.92 -10.62 -8.83
N GLY A 198 -5.69 -11.17 -8.79
CA GLY A 198 -4.78 -11.25 -9.93
C GLY A 198 -4.18 -9.90 -10.35
N ARG A 199 -4.30 -8.85 -9.52
CA ARG A 199 -3.84 -7.49 -9.83
C ARG A 199 -2.45 -7.22 -9.25
N PRO A 200 -1.62 -6.39 -9.92
CA PRO A 200 -0.32 -6.01 -9.39
C PRO A 200 -0.43 -4.96 -8.27
N VAL A 201 0.39 -5.09 -7.23
CA VAL A 201 0.45 -4.18 -6.08
C VAL A 201 1.44 -3.05 -6.35
N ILE A 202 0.98 -1.80 -6.35
CA ILE A 202 1.83 -0.61 -6.50
C ILE A 202 1.95 0.10 -5.13
N GLY A 203 2.96 -0.28 -4.35
CA GLY A 203 3.30 0.39 -3.09
C GLY A 203 3.87 1.79 -3.36
N VAL A 204 3.30 2.83 -2.75
CA VAL A 204 3.77 4.22 -2.93
C VAL A 204 4.10 4.82 -1.56
N GLY A 205 5.40 5.02 -1.30
CA GLY A 205 5.90 5.17 0.07
C GLY A 205 6.73 6.42 0.37
N GLY A 206 6.47 7.01 1.53
CA GLY A 206 7.27 8.09 2.11
C GLY A 206 7.74 7.82 3.55
N THR A 207 7.04 6.96 4.30
CA THR A 207 7.39 6.63 5.68
C THR A 207 8.42 5.50 5.69
N ALA A 208 9.70 5.85 5.80
CA ALA A 208 10.80 4.88 5.70
C ALA A 208 10.72 3.72 6.71
N LEU A 209 10.20 3.95 7.93
CA LEU A 209 10.00 2.89 8.92
C LEU A 209 8.94 1.87 8.46
N TYR A 210 7.85 2.33 7.82
CA TYR A 210 6.82 1.44 7.28
C TYR A 210 7.35 0.64 6.08
N ILE A 211 8.14 1.28 5.21
CA ILE A 211 8.85 0.59 4.12
C ILE A 211 9.79 -0.48 4.69
N LYS A 212 10.59 -0.15 5.72
CA LYS A 212 11.51 -1.13 6.34
C LYS A 212 10.76 -2.30 6.97
N ALA A 213 9.64 -2.03 7.64
CA ALA A 213 8.79 -3.07 8.24
C ALA A 213 8.12 -3.98 7.20
N LEU A 214 7.74 -3.44 6.02
CA LEU A 214 7.12 -4.21 4.93
C LEU A 214 8.14 -5.11 4.19
N LEU A 215 9.39 -4.68 4.07
CA LEU A 215 10.44 -5.40 3.34
C LEU A 215 11.22 -6.41 4.18
N TYR A 216 11.47 -6.09 5.46
CA TYR A 216 12.36 -6.86 6.35
C TYR A 216 11.65 -7.33 7.63
N GLY A 217 10.33 -7.20 7.71
CA GLY A 217 9.55 -7.49 8.90
C GLY A 217 9.73 -6.47 10.03
N LEU A 218 8.99 -6.69 11.12
CA LEU A 218 9.12 -5.96 12.38
C LEU A 218 9.50 -6.98 13.46
N PHE A 219 10.22 -6.55 14.50
CA PHE A 219 10.49 -7.43 15.64
C PHE A 219 9.18 -7.73 16.37
N ASP A 220 8.96 -9.01 16.69
CA ASP A 220 7.89 -9.38 17.61
C ASP A 220 8.30 -9.01 19.04
N GLY A 221 7.35 -8.50 19.82
CA GLY A 221 7.63 -7.83 21.08
C GLY A 221 6.39 -7.19 21.68
N PRO A 222 6.48 -6.69 22.93
CA PRO A 222 5.32 -6.26 23.70
C PRO A 222 4.63 -5.06 23.04
N GLY A 223 3.36 -4.86 23.38
CA GLY A 223 2.58 -3.69 22.98
C GLY A 223 3.15 -2.36 23.51
N SER A 224 2.35 -1.31 23.41
CA SER A 224 2.64 -0.02 24.04
C SER A 224 1.88 0.12 25.36
N ASP A 225 2.59 0.47 26.43
CA ASP A 225 1.99 0.86 27.70
C ASP A 225 2.17 2.37 27.89
N GLU A 226 1.07 3.12 27.75
CA GLU A 226 1.12 4.57 27.90
C GLU A 226 1.23 5.04 29.37
N THR A 227 1.01 4.17 30.36
CA THR A 227 1.29 4.44 31.78
C THR A 227 2.80 4.50 32.00
N ILE A 228 3.51 3.43 31.59
CA ILE A 228 4.99 3.35 31.63
C ILE A 228 5.59 4.49 30.81
N ARG A 229 5.06 4.78 29.61
CA ARG A 229 5.56 5.91 28.81
C ARG A 229 5.31 7.26 29.46
N ASN A 230 4.20 7.48 30.14
CA ASN A 230 3.93 8.75 30.82
C ASN A 230 4.86 8.94 32.03
N GLU A 231 5.09 7.91 32.84
CA GLU A 231 6.12 7.91 33.89
C GLU A 231 7.50 8.28 33.31
N LEU A 232 7.96 7.55 32.29
CA LEU A 232 9.29 7.78 31.70
C LEU A 232 9.40 9.13 30.98
N ARG A 233 8.30 9.69 30.45
CA ARG A 233 8.25 11.08 29.91
C ARG A 233 8.42 12.11 31.02
N GLN A 234 7.69 11.96 32.13
CA GLN A 234 7.79 12.87 33.28
C GLN A 234 9.19 12.82 33.90
N ARG A 235 9.75 11.61 34.06
CA ARG A 235 11.14 11.41 34.52
C ARG A 235 12.16 12.02 33.56
N ALA A 236 12.01 11.87 32.24
CA ALA A 236 12.88 12.53 31.27
C ALA A 236 12.82 14.07 31.32
N GLN A 237 11.72 14.65 31.79
CA GLN A 237 11.56 16.09 31.99
C GLN A 237 12.17 16.56 33.33
N ALA A 238 12.04 15.77 34.41
CA ALA A 238 12.52 16.14 35.74
C ALA A 238 14.01 15.79 35.98
N GLU A 239 14.46 14.61 35.53
CA GLU A 239 15.83 14.11 35.68
C GLU A 239 16.73 14.44 34.47
N GLY A 240 16.13 14.84 33.35
CA GLY A 240 16.80 15.09 32.08
C GLY A 240 17.07 13.81 31.24
N PRO A 241 17.28 13.97 29.92
CA PRO A 241 17.42 12.84 28.99
C PRO A 241 18.62 11.94 29.27
N ALA A 242 19.75 12.53 29.72
CA ALA A 242 20.97 11.79 30.02
C ALA A 242 20.81 10.80 31.18
N ARG A 243 19.99 11.13 32.19
CA ARG A 243 19.74 10.22 33.32
C ARG A 243 18.95 9.00 32.88
N LEU A 244 17.94 9.19 32.01
CA LEU A 244 17.17 8.09 31.45
C LEU A 244 18.00 7.25 30.47
N HIS A 245 18.93 7.84 29.72
CA HIS A 245 19.88 7.07 28.90
C HIS A 245 20.86 6.24 29.74
N ALA A 246 21.27 6.72 30.93
CA ALA A 246 22.05 5.92 31.88
C ALA A 246 21.25 4.74 32.47
N GLU A 247 19.94 4.90 32.73
CA GLU A 247 19.05 3.77 33.08
C GLU A 247 19.00 2.73 31.95
N LEU A 248 18.92 3.17 30.70
CA LEU A 248 19.01 2.28 29.54
C LEU A 248 20.37 1.57 29.46
N ALA A 249 21.48 2.29 29.65
CA ALA A 249 22.83 1.70 29.59
C ALA A 249 23.06 0.62 30.65
N ALA A 250 22.37 0.68 31.80
CA ALA A 250 22.43 -0.34 32.83
C ALA A 250 21.67 -1.64 32.48
N VAL A 251 20.65 -1.58 31.62
CA VAL A 251 19.79 -2.74 31.27
C VAL A 251 19.99 -3.26 29.85
N ASP A 252 20.46 -2.42 28.93
CA ASP A 252 20.71 -2.75 27.52
C ASP A 252 21.84 -1.87 26.93
N PRO A 253 23.12 -2.16 27.24
CA PRO A 253 24.26 -1.41 26.69
C PRO A 253 24.24 -1.35 25.16
N ALA A 254 23.93 -2.47 24.50
CA ALA A 254 23.89 -2.57 23.05
C ALA A 254 22.73 -1.76 22.40
N ALA A 255 21.70 -1.36 23.16
CA ALA A 255 20.75 -0.35 22.72
C ALA A 255 21.23 1.07 23.07
N ALA A 256 21.83 1.28 24.25
CA ALA A 256 22.36 2.58 24.67
C ALA A 256 23.43 3.12 23.69
N ASP A 257 24.38 2.29 23.24
CA ASP A 257 25.40 2.67 22.27
C ASP A 257 24.83 3.11 20.91
N ARG A 258 23.69 2.52 20.51
CA ARG A 258 23.01 2.81 19.24
C ARG A 258 21.98 3.94 19.33
N ILE A 259 21.56 4.31 20.52
CA ILE A 259 20.53 5.33 20.77
C ILE A 259 21.22 6.59 21.31
N ASN A 260 21.14 7.70 20.56
CA ASN A 260 21.66 8.97 21.06
C ASN A 260 20.92 9.37 22.36
N PRO A 261 21.61 9.86 23.41
CA PRO A 261 20.98 10.21 24.69
C PRO A 261 19.78 11.16 24.59
N ASN A 262 19.75 12.05 23.57
CA ASN A 262 18.66 12.99 23.35
C ASN A 262 17.44 12.38 22.62
N ASP A 263 17.52 11.15 22.10
CA ASP A 263 16.38 10.45 21.50
C ASP A 263 15.53 9.78 22.59
N ILE A 264 14.90 10.62 23.42
CA ILE A 264 14.01 10.23 24.52
C ILE A 264 12.96 9.21 24.05
N ARG A 265 12.45 9.33 22.81
CA ARG A 265 11.46 8.38 22.26
C ARG A 265 12.02 6.96 22.10
N ARG A 266 13.26 6.81 21.62
CA ARG A 266 13.92 5.50 21.54
C ARG A 266 14.32 4.97 22.92
N THR A 267 14.86 5.82 23.79
CA THR A 267 15.23 5.46 25.17
C THR A 267 14.02 4.94 25.94
N ILE A 268 12.89 5.65 25.88
CA ILE A 268 11.61 5.23 26.49
C ILE A 268 11.14 3.89 25.92
N ARG A 269 11.18 3.67 24.60
CA ARG A 269 10.75 2.38 24.02
C ARG A 269 11.67 1.22 24.43
N ALA A 270 12.97 1.46 24.58
CA ALA A 270 13.92 0.43 25.01
C ALA A 270 13.66 0.02 26.48
N ILE A 271 13.48 0.98 27.38
CA ILE A 271 13.14 0.74 28.80
C ILE A 271 11.73 0.14 28.93
N GLU A 272 10.76 0.59 28.13
CA GLU A 272 9.40 0.02 28.06
C GLU A 272 9.44 -1.49 27.71
N VAL A 273 10.20 -1.88 26.67
CA VAL A 273 10.33 -3.30 26.30
C VAL A 273 10.98 -4.10 27.43
N TYR A 274 12.03 -3.56 28.06
CA TYR A 274 12.68 -4.23 29.20
C TYR A 274 11.71 -4.41 30.37
N ARG A 275 11.00 -3.36 30.80
CA ARG A 275 10.03 -3.41 31.91
C ARG A 275 8.85 -4.36 31.63
N LEU A 276 8.41 -4.48 30.38
CA LEU A 276 7.30 -5.35 29.98
C LEU A 276 7.69 -6.83 29.75
N THR A 277 8.98 -7.16 29.64
CA THR A 277 9.43 -8.53 29.26
C THR A 277 10.58 -9.11 30.09
N GLY A 278 11.23 -8.31 30.94
CA GLY A 278 12.49 -8.65 31.59
C GLY A 278 13.69 -8.78 30.63
N ARG A 279 13.52 -8.47 29.33
CA ARG A 279 14.53 -8.69 28.29
C ARG A 279 14.92 -7.40 27.56
N PRO A 280 16.22 -7.18 27.29
CA PRO A 280 16.69 -5.99 26.57
C PRO A 280 16.16 -5.95 25.13
N ILE A 281 15.88 -4.76 24.60
CA ILE A 281 15.32 -4.56 23.25
C ILE A 281 16.31 -5.00 22.15
N SER A 282 17.62 -4.93 22.43
CA SER A 282 18.67 -5.49 21.58
C SER A 282 18.51 -7.01 21.37
N SER A 283 17.96 -7.76 22.35
CA SER A 283 17.72 -9.20 22.22
C SER A 283 16.50 -9.57 21.34
N PHE A 284 15.75 -8.58 20.85
CA PHE A 284 14.62 -8.78 19.94
C PHE A 284 14.88 -8.23 18.52
N GLN A 285 15.64 -7.15 18.38
CA GLN A 285 15.78 -6.41 17.11
C GLN A 285 16.88 -6.92 16.18
N THR A 286 16.86 -8.21 15.82
CA THR A 286 17.88 -8.83 14.94
C THR A 286 17.48 -8.86 13.45
N GLN A 287 16.19 -8.80 13.11
CA GLN A 287 15.73 -8.98 11.72
C GLN A 287 16.16 -7.85 10.75
N PHE A 288 16.75 -6.77 11.27
CA PHE A 288 17.25 -5.65 10.49
C PHE A 288 18.73 -5.76 10.11
N ASP A 289 19.49 -6.65 10.73
CA ASP A 289 20.93 -6.77 10.51
C ASP A 289 21.24 -7.63 9.26
N ALA A 290 20.38 -8.60 8.96
CA ALA A 290 20.40 -9.35 7.69
C ALA A 290 20.31 -8.45 6.45
N GLY A 291 19.67 -7.27 6.56
CA GLY A 291 19.61 -6.27 5.48
C GLY A 291 20.92 -5.51 5.24
N LEU A 292 21.90 -5.60 6.15
CA LEU A 292 23.21 -4.97 6.02
C LEU A 292 24.25 -5.89 5.35
N ALA A 293 24.09 -7.21 5.47
CA ALA A 293 25.02 -8.22 4.93
C ALA A 293 25.17 -8.20 3.39
N HIS A 294 24.27 -7.52 2.66
CA HIS A 294 24.41 -7.28 1.22
C HIS A 294 25.26 -6.05 0.86
N ARG A 295 25.83 -5.35 1.84
CA ARG A 295 27.00 -4.47 1.60
C ARG A 295 28.24 -5.34 1.63
N GLY A 296 28.68 -5.76 0.45
CA GLY A 296 29.63 -6.85 0.29
C GLY A 296 30.97 -6.63 0.99
N ASP A 297 31.27 -7.54 1.92
CA ASP A 297 32.60 -8.13 2.06
C ASP A 297 32.39 -9.65 2.08
N SER A 298 33.19 -10.39 1.31
CA SER A 298 32.96 -11.82 1.03
C SER A 298 33.84 -12.71 1.90
N SER A 299 33.77 -12.54 3.23
CA SER A 299 34.73 -13.17 4.14
C SER A 299 34.25 -13.40 5.60
N THR A 300 33.04 -13.95 5.82
CA THR A 300 32.75 -14.64 7.10
C THR A 300 31.60 -15.66 7.01
N GLU A 301 31.94 -16.94 6.83
CA GLU A 301 31.05 -18.03 7.22
C GLU A 301 31.31 -18.39 8.69
N ASN A 302 30.32 -18.24 9.58
CA ASN A 302 30.03 -19.18 10.67
C ASN A 302 28.85 -18.78 11.58
N THR A 303 28.10 -19.81 12.02
CA THR A 303 27.40 -19.94 13.32
C THR A 303 26.46 -18.80 13.76
N SER A 304 25.13 -18.95 13.65
CA SER A 304 24.39 -19.91 14.49
C SER A 304 22.93 -20.10 14.05
N ALA A 305 22.34 -21.25 14.40
CA ALA A 305 20.99 -21.61 14.00
C ALA A 305 19.92 -21.07 14.96
N PHE A 306 19.45 -19.85 14.71
CA PHE A 306 18.10 -19.42 15.05
C PHE A 306 17.36 -19.01 13.78
N SER A 307 16.06 -19.33 13.69
CA SER A 307 15.25 -19.05 12.50
C SER A 307 14.87 -17.57 12.40
N VAL A 308 15.85 -16.72 12.06
CA VAL A 308 15.59 -15.33 11.64
C VAL A 308 14.63 -15.39 10.46
N ALA A 309 13.49 -14.70 10.58
CA ALA A 309 12.51 -14.64 9.51
C ALA A 309 13.18 -14.08 8.24
N LYS A 310 13.28 -14.93 7.21
CA LYS A 310 13.95 -14.61 5.95
C LYS A 310 13.38 -13.29 5.39
N PRO A 311 14.21 -12.28 5.05
CA PRO A 311 13.72 -10.95 4.71
C PRO A 311 12.77 -11.00 3.51
N THR A 312 11.54 -10.53 3.71
CA THR A 312 10.43 -10.63 2.74
C THR A 312 10.48 -9.59 1.63
N THR A 313 11.68 -9.34 1.09
CA THR A 313 11.88 -8.66 -0.20
C THR A 313 11.36 -9.50 -1.38
N ASP A 314 11.07 -10.79 -1.16
CA ASP A 314 10.57 -11.74 -2.15
C ASP A 314 9.36 -11.18 -2.95
N GLY A 315 9.63 -10.85 -4.21
CA GLY A 315 8.65 -10.35 -5.19
C GLY A 315 8.42 -8.84 -5.22
N TRP A 316 9.19 -8.01 -4.51
CA TRP A 316 9.13 -6.55 -4.60
C TRP A 316 10.23 -5.97 -5.51
N THR A 317 9.86 -5.29 -6.60
CA THR A 317 10.80 -4.43 -7.35
C THR A 317 10.80 -3.01 -6.77
N LEU A 318 11.95 -2.50 -6.33
CA LEU A 318 12.05 -1.19 -5.68
C LEU A 318 12.49 -0.11 -6.69
N ILE A 319 11.65 0.92 -6.89
CA ILE A 319 11.97 2.09 -7.72
C ILE A 319 12.07 3.32 -6.81
N GLY A 320 13.21 4.00 -6.82
CA GLY A 320 13.45 5.19 -6.00
C GLY A 320 13.51 6.46 -6.84
N LEU A 321 12.74 7.49 -6.51
CA LEU A 321 12.82 8.79 -7.17
C LEU A 321 13.73 9.78 -6.44
N ARG A 322 14.71 10.34 -7.18
CA ARG A 322 15.57 11.46 -6.76
C ARG A 322 15.34 12.68 -7.65
N ARG A 323 15.61 13.86 -7.09
CA ARG A 323 15.67 15.17 -7.76
C ARG A 323 16.80 15.96 -7.11
N ASP A 324 17.28 17.01 -7.77
CA ASP A 324 18.17 17.97 -7.11
C ASP A 324 17.49 18.67 -5.91
N LYS A 325 18.30 19.14 -4.96
CA LYS A 325 17.87 19.83 -3.73
C LYS A 325 17.19 21.18 -3.98
N ALA A 326 17.62 21.94 -4.99
CA ALA A 326 16.99 23.23 -5.32
C ALA A 326 15.58 22.99 -5.87
N GLU A 327 15.45 22.07 -6.83
CA GLU A 327 14.16 21.64 -7.37
C GLU A 327 13.26 21.00 -6.30
N GLU A 328 13.79 20.15 -5.42
CA GLU A 328 13.03 19.65 -4.25
C GLU A 328 12.50 20.81 -3.39
N SER A 329 13.32 21.83 -3.11
CA SER A 329 12.94 23.00 -2.31
C SER A 329 11.86 23.84 -3.00
N HIS A 330 11.99 24.08 -4.32
CA HIS A 330 10.98 24.78 -5.12
C HIS A 330 9.63 24.04 -5.09
N ARG A 331 9.64 22.72 -5.31
CA ARG A 331 8.43 21.89 -5.25
C ARG A 331 7.80 21.84 -3.86
N ILE A 332 8.61 21.84 -2.79
CA ILE A 332 8.13 21.97 -1.40
C ILE A 332 7.44 23.32 -1.22
N ASN A 333 8.07 24.43 -1.62
CA ASN A 333 7.50 25.77 -1.49
C ASN A 333 6.15 25.91 -2.23
N ALA A 334 6.10 25.47 -3.49
CA ALA A 334 4.89 25.50 -4.31
C ALA A 334 3.78 24.60 -3.74
N ARG A 335 4.12 23.40 -3.24
CA ARG A 335 3.18 22.50 -2.55
C ARG A 335 2.61 23.15 -1.28
N THR A 336 3.46 23.75 -0.44
CA THR A 336 3.04 24.39 0.81
C THR A 336 2.11 25.57 0.56
N ARG A 337 2.42 26.42 -0.43
CA ARG A 337 1.52 27.49 -0.89
C ARG A 337 0.16 26.91 -1.32
N LYS A 338 0.17 25.93 -2.22
CA LYS A 338 -1.06 25.30 -2.74
C LYS A 338 -1.92 24.66 -1.65
N MET A 339 -1.34 24.15 -0.57
CA MET A 339 -2.11 23.60 0.55
C MET A 339 -2.98 24.66 1.23
N VAL A 340 -2.42 25.83 1.55
CA VAL A 340 -3.20 26.93 2.15
C VAL A 340 -4.22 27.50 1.15
N GLU A 341 -3.84 27.68 -0.12
CA GLU A 341 -4.76 28.05 -1.20
C GLU A 341 -5.91 27.04 -1.41
N SER A 342 -5.74 25.79 -0.99
CA SER A 342 -6.77 24.73 -1.07
C SER A 342 -7.62 24.62 0.20
N GLY A 343 -7.42 25.47 1.22
CA GLY A 343 -8.21 25.46 2.46
C GLY A 343 -7.59 24.68 3.63
N LEU A 344 -6.26 24.48 3.68
CA LEU A 344 -5.61 23.78 4.81
C LEU A 344 -5.98 24.36 6.19
N VAL A 345 -6.10 25.69 6.30
CA VAL A 345 -6.45 26.35 7.57
C VAL A 345 -7.87 25.98 8.03
N ASP A 346 -8.79 25.79 7.08
CA ASP A 346 -10.18 25.45 7.34
C ASP A 346 -10.34 23.95 7.64
N GLU A 347 -9.58 23.08 6.97
CA GLU A 347 -9.45 21.65 7.32
C GLU A 347 -8.94 21.48 8.76
N VAL A 348 -7.88 22.19 9.16
CA VAL A 348 -7.35 22.13 10.52
C VAL A 348 -8.33 22.73 11.53
N ARG A 349 -9.04 23.80 11.20
CA ARG A 349 -10.07 24.39 12.08
C ARG A 349 -11.24 23.43 12.30
N ALA A 350 -11.70 22.74 11.25
CA ALA A 350 -12.75 21.72 11.35
C ALA A 350 -12.30 20.53 12.21
N LEU A 351 -11.08 20.01 12.00
CA LEU A 351 -10.47 18.94 12.80
C LEU A 351 -10.28 19.30 14.29
N LEU A 352 -10.13 20.59 14.62
CA LEU A 352 -10.05 21.09 16.00
C LEU A 352 -11.43 21.31 16.65
N ALA A 353 -12.50 21.36 15.87
CA ALA A 353 -13.88 21.55 16.35
C ALA A 353 -14.61 20.24 16.67
N GLU A 354 -13.93 19.09 16.56
CA GLU A 354 -14.49 17.77 16.88
C GLU A 354 -14.45 17.45 18.37
N ASP A 355 -15.48 16.75 18.87
CA ASP A 355 -15.60 16.34 20.29
C ASP A 355 -14.40 15.52 20.79
N ARG A 356 -13.74 14.78 19.89
CA ARG A 356 -12.59 13.93 20.21
C ARG A 356 -11.28 14.59 19.76
N PRO A 357 -10.36 14.92 20.68
CA PRO A 357 -9.13 15.61 20.32
C PRO A 357 -8.21 14.75 19.42
N LEU A 358 -7.50 15.42 18.51
CA LEU A 358 -6.47 14.83 17.67
C LEU A 358 -5.42 14.06 18.49
N SER A 359 -5.05 12.87 18.01
CA SER A 359 -3.98 12.06 18.60
C SER A 359 -2.62 12.76 18.50
N GLN A 360 -1.64 12.34 19.32
CA GLN A 360 -0.30 12.93 19.28
C GLN A 360 0.34 12.82 17.89
N GLN A 361 0.02 11.76 17.14
CA GLN A 361 0.51 11.51 15.79
C GLN A 361 -0.15 12.45 14.78
N ALA A 362 -1.47 12.60 14.81
CA ALA A 362 -2.22 13.49 13.93
C ALA A 362 -1.88 14.97 14.19
N ARG A 363 -1.87 15.39 15.46
CA ARG A 363 -1.50 16.76 15.87
C ARG A 363 -0.05 17.13 15.53
N ALA A 364 0.86 16.16 15.49
CA ALA A 364 2.27 16.37 15.13
C ALA A 364 2.57 16.24 13.62
N ALA A 365 1.55 16.13 12.77
CA ALA A 365 1.73 16.10 11.32
C ALA A 365 2.15 17.48 10.79
N ILE A 366 3.20 17.53 9.97
CA ILE A 366 3.66 18.78 9.32
C ILE A 366 2.54 19.33 8.44
N GLY A 367 2.26 20.63 8.58
CA GLY A 367 1.09 21.29 8.00
C GLY A 367 -0.07 21.44 8.99
N TYR A 368 -0.26 20.45 9.88
CA TYR A 368 -1.28 20.51 10.93
C TYR A 368 -0.71 21.16 12.19
N ALA A 369 0.47 20.71 12.65
CA ALA A 369 1.12 21.25 13.84
C ALA A 369 1.30 22.78 13.75
N GLU A 370 1.88 23.28 12.66
CA GLU A 370 2.14 24.70 12.46
C GLU A 370 0.87 25.55 12.34
N VAL A 371 -0.21 25.00 11.74
CA VAL A 371 -1.50 25.70 11.64
C VAL A 371 -2.28 25.66 12.96
N ILE A 372 -2.11 24.63 13.79
CA ILE A 372 -2.64 24.59 15.17
C ILE A 372 -1.97 25.66 16.04
N GLU A 373 -0.67 25.91 15.87
CA GLU A 373 0.04 27.00 16.56
C GLU A 373 -0.46 28.39 16.09
N HIS A 374 -0.72 28.55 14.78
CA HIS A 374 -1.32 29.76 14.23
C HIS A 374 -2.75 30.01 14.73
N LEU A 375 -3.64 29.00 14.68
CA LEU A 375 -5.01 29.09 15.19
C LEU A 375 -5.07 29.31 16.72
N ALA A 376 -4.02 28.96 17.44
CA ALA A 376 -3.84 29.28 18.86
C ALA A 376 -3.22 30.67 19.12
N GLY A 377 -3.11 31.54 18.09
CA GLY A 377 -2.58 32.90 18.21
C GLY A 377 -1.08 33.00 18.51
N ARG A 378 -0.33 31.89 18.43
CA ARG A 378 1.10 31.83 18.79
C ARG A 378 2.05 32.06 17.61
N LEU A 379 1.52 32.06 16.38
CA LEU A 379 2.24 32.41 15.14
C LEU A 379 1.29 33.14 14.17
N THR A 380 1.84 33.99 13.31
CA THR A 380 1.14 34.44 12.09
C THR A 380 1.05 33.31 11.06
N LEU A 381 0.17 33.47 10.06
CA LEU A 381 0.02 32.49 8.99
C LEU A 381 1.30 32.35 8.15
N ASP A 382 2.03 33.44 7.92
CA ASP A 382 3.27 33.43 7.15
C ASP A 382 4.43 32.77 7.91
N GLU A 383 4.53 32.97 9.23
CA GLU A 383 5.49 32.23 10.07
C GLU A 383 5.17 30.74 10.09
N ALA A 384 3.90 30.35 10.23
CA ALA A 384 3.48 28.96 10.13
C ALA A 384 3.82 28.37 8.74
N LEU A 385 3.60 29.12 7.65
CA LEU A 385 3.98 28.73 6.29
C LEU A 385 5.49 28.52 6.13
N GLU A 386 6.34 29.35 6.72
CA GLU A 386 7.80 29.12 6.71
C GLU A 386 8.21 27.93 7.58
N GLN A 387 7.60 27.73 8.76
CA GLN A 387 7.87 26.53 9.56
C GLN A 387 7.48 25.24 8.81
N ILE A 388 6.35 25.21 8.09
CA ILE A 388 5.96 24.07 7.24
C ILE A 388 7.03 23.82 6.16
N LYS A 389 7.53 24.85 5.49
CA LYS A 389 8.60 24.71 4.47
C LYS A 389 9.88 24.15 5.10
N ILE A 390 10.32 24.71 6.24
CA ILE A 390 11.52 24.28 6.98
C ILE A 390 11.38 22.82 7.43
N ASN A 391 10.27 22.46 8.07
CA ASN A 391 10.02 21.12 8.59
C ASN A 391 9.85 20.09 7.47
N THR A 392 9.23 20.46 6.34
CA THR A 392 9.15 19.60 5.15
C THR A 392 10.53 19.33 4.55
N ARG A 393 11.44 20.34 4.48
CA ARG A 393 12.84 20.14 4.07
C ARG A 393 13.63 19.27 5.07
N ARG A 394 13.40 19.44 6.38
CA ARG A 394 13.97 18.57 7.44
C ARG A 394 13.52 17.10 7.27
N LEU A 395 12.22 16.87 7.01
CA LEU A 395 11.67 15.54 6.69
C LEU A 395 12.32 14.95 5.43
N ALA A 396 12.44 15.71 4.34
CA ALA A 396 13.09 15.25 3.11
C ALA A 396 14.58 14.90 3.32
N LYS A 397 15.31 15.66 4.16
CA LYS A 397 16.68 15.32 4.59
C LYS A 397 16.71 13.99 5.34
N GLY A 398 15.84 13.79 6.32
CA GLY A 398 15.74 12.53 7.07
C GLY A 398 15.38 11.33 6.19
N GLN A 399 14.40 11.49 5.31
CA GLN A 399 13.99 10.50 4.31
C GLN A 399 15.16 10.05 3.42
N ARG A 400 15.96 10.98 2.88
CA ARG A 400 17.17 10.65 2.10
C ARG A 400 18.18 9.81 2.89
N THR A 401 18.44 10.16 4.15
CA THR A 401 19.36 9.38 5.00
C THR A 401 18.85 7.95 5.20
N TRP A 402 17.55 7.78 5.44
CA TRP A 402 16.95 6.44 5.58
C TRP A 402 16.97 5.64 4.27
N PHE A 403 16.62 6.23 3.13
CA PHE A 403 16.56 5.46 1.88
C PHE A 403 17.94 4.97 1.37
N LYS A 404 19.05 5.54 1.86
CA LYS A 404 20.41 5.00 1.66
C LYS A 404 20.68 3.66 2.37
N THR A 405 19.77 3.22 3.25
CA THR A 405 19.84 1.92 3.95
C THR A 405 19.11 0.80 3.21
N PHE A 406 18.37 1.10 2.14
CA PHE A 406 17.70 0.09 1.31
C PHE A 406 18.63 -0.33 0.15
N GLY A 407 18.93 -1.63 0.10
CA GLY A 407 19.57 -2.26 -1.06
C GLY A 407 18.60 -2.45 -2.22
N ASN A 408 19.13 -2.78 -3.40
CA ASN A 408 18.37 -3.19 -4.59
C ASN A 408 17.29 -2.18 -5.06
N VAL A 409 17.51 -0.88 -4.81
CA VAL A 409 16.65 0.20 -5.30
C VAL A 409 17.13 0.69 -6.66
N HIS A 410 16.30 0.53 -7.68
CA HIS A 410 16.50 1.14 -9.00
C HIS A 410 16.21 2.64 -8.90
N TRP A 411 17.27 3.44 -8.82
CA TRP A 411 17.16 4.88 -8.64
C TRP A 411 16.98 5.61 -9.99
N LEU A 412 15.86 6.31 -10.13
CA LEU A 412 15.63 7.28 -11.19
C LEU A 412 15.93 8.68 -10.66
N ASP A 413 17.03 9.26 -11.15
CA ASP A 413 17.23 10.71 -11.08
C ASP A 413 16.33 11.38 -12.11
N VAL A 414 15.53 12.35 -11.65
CA VAL A 414 14.51 13.04 -12.45
C VAL A 414 14.86 14.52 -12.57
N ALA A 415 14.92 15.04 -13.80
CA ALA A 415 15.23 16.45 -14.03
C ALA A 415 14.05 17.39 -13.69
N GLY A 416 14.30 18.70 -13.64
CA GLY A 416 13.28 19.71 -13.29
C GLY A 416 12.18 19.81 -14.35
N ASP A 417 12.61 19.82 -15.61
CA ASP A 417 11.87 19.90 -16.86
C ASP A 417 11.34 18.56 -17.39
N GLU A 418 11.84 17.43 -16.86
CA GLU A 418 11.49 16.10 -17.35
C GLU A 418 9.99 15.79 -17.23
N SER A 419 9.37 15.44 -18.36
CA SER A 419 7.94 15.11 -18.42
C SER A 419 7.63 13.85 -17.60
N PRO A 420 6.54 13.83 -16.80
CA PRO A 420 6.16 12.64 -16.04
C PRO A 420 5.92 11.39 -16.90
N GLU A 421 5.56 11.58 -18.17
CA GLU A 421 5.40 10.54 -19.18
C GLU A 421 6.75 9.88 -19.54
N HIS A 422 7.83 10.66 -19.59
CA HIS A 422 9.18 10.12 -19.75
C HIS A 422 9.65 9.39 -18.48
N VAL A 423 9.34 9.93 -17.30
CA VAL A 423 9.61 9.24 -16.01
C VAL A 423 8.86 7.91 -15.91
N LEU A 424 7.61 7.85 -16.40
CA LEU A 424 6.84 6.61 -16.50
C LEU A 424 7.50 5.62 -17.46
N SER A 425 7.87 6.05 -18.67
CA SER A 425 8.56 5.20 -19.66
C SER A 425 9.88 4.62 -19.14
N ARG A 426 10.66 5.41 -18.38
CA ARG A 426 11.88 4.94 -17.69
C ARG A 426 11.57 3.91 -16.59
N ALA A 427 10.47 4.08 -15.84
CA ALA A 427 10.03 3.11 -14.84
C ALA A 427 9.47 1.82 -15.47
N GLU A 428 8.65 1.92 -16.53
CA GLU A 428 8.22 0.78 -17.35
C GLU A 428 9.43 0.01 -17.88
N SER A 429 10.43 0.71 -18.42
CA SER A 429 11.65 0.09 -18.95
C SER A 429 12.37 -0.76 -17.90
N LEU A 430 12.55 -0.26 -16.67
CA LEU A 430 13.14 -1.04 -15.57
C LEU A 430 12.33 -2.31 -15.27
N LEU A 431 11.00 -2.20 -15.21
CA LEU A 431 10.10 -3.33 -14.91
C LEU A 431 10.10 -4.38 -16.03
N PHE A 432 10.23 -3.96 -17.29
CA PHE A 432 10.18 -4.86 -18.44
C PHE A 432 11.55 -5.41 -18.89
N GLN A 433 12.65 -4.74 -18.54
CA GLN A 433 14.03 -5.20 -18.82
C GLN A 433 14.59 -6.17 -17.76
N THR A 434 13.93 -6.32 -16.60
CA THR A 434 14.39 -7.23 -15.55
C THR A 434 13.95 -8.68 -15.82
N LYS A 435 14.64 -9.34 -16.75
CA LYS A 435 14.58 -10.79 -17.03
C LYS A 435 15.94 -11.33 -17.44
#